data_AF-A0A9P7BND8-F1
#
_entry.id   AF-A0A9P7BND8-F1
#
_cell.length_a   1.000
_cell.length_b   1.000
_cell.length_c   1.000
_cell.angle_alpha   90.00
_cell.angle_beta   90.00
_cell.angle_gamma   90.00
#
_symmetry.space_group_name_H-M   'P 1'
#
loop_
_entity.id
_entity.type
_entity.pdbx_description
1 polymer ?
#
loop_
_entity_poly.entity_id
_entity_poly.type
_entity_poly.pdbx_seq_one_letter_code
_entity_poly.pdbx_strand_id
1 'polypeptide(L)'
;MENSVVGTAVFVGVSFSGPLCAWLVEHLGFRKTLTMSAIVSFLGVFLLAETYVGYLSDNYILCSLYLIFIGAASSASYLCALDSQAYNFKSYRGMSLGLTSASLGISGLVFSQINDKFFKSNSEELEQDSSTFRFLLFFGCTTACITLFASFILGPIHHPKLPSIKQPILNKDTENYAATTNGLYRISSCSTQHEEESSDTDVFFENDTISSSVQIEDEDEINQSGLAVLLDPVGSSLFLSLLVILGFGYVYLTNIETLLISLSKNTMTLSETQHLRNLHISTFSVSNCMTRAVFGTLSDILQRRTGMHRLWFIWFGALGLLLSVTPLIMSVSNADDLLSYSLLIAIPYGIAFGIAPAIISEFGTKTFAKNWGWCMCAPAIGSQLFNLLFGFVYAKELKRQGGEICYGIDCFKTTFVIGAVSACTCVVVLSASIYRKALYTVYLKDY
;
A
#
# COMPACT_ATOMS: atom_id res chain seq x y z
N MET A 1 24.44 16.58 0.20
CA MET A 1 24.41 15.18 0.67
C MET A 1 23.48 15.02 1.86
N GLU A 2 23.64 15.85 2.89
CA GLU A 2 22.85 15.83 4.14
C GLU A 2 21.33 15.92 3.90
N ASN A 3 20.87 16.90 3.12
CA ASN A 3 19.44 17.03 2.75
C ASN A 3 18.85 15.79 2.09
N SER A 4 19.66 15.05 1.32
CA SER A 4 19.22 13.81 0.67
C SER A 4 19.11 12.65 1.67
N VAL A 5 20.03 12.56 2.64
CA VAL A 5 19.96 11.56 3.72
C VAL A 5 18.74 11.81 4.60
N VAL A 6 18.53 13.05 5.04
CA VAL A 6 17.37 13.43 5.86
C VAL A 6 16.07 13.23 5.09
N GLY A 7 16.01 13.65 3.82
CA GLY A 7 14.81 13.53 2.98
C GLY A 7 14.39 12.10 2.65
N THR A 8 15.32 11.13 2.71
CA THR A 8 15.04 9.70 2.46
C THR A 8 14.85 8.89 3.74
N ALA A 9 15.22 9.42 4.91
CA ALA A 9 15.22 8.71 6.19
C ALA A 9 13.85 8.12 6.57
N VAL A 10 12.76 8.87 6.42
CA VAL A 10 11.39 8.37 6.70
C VAL A 10 11.05 7.18 5.80
N PHE A 11 11.37 7.27 4.51
CA PHE A 11 11.08 6.21 3.54
C PHE A 11 11.88 4.93 3.85
N VAL A 12 13.15 5.08 4.25
CA VAL A 12 13.98 3.97 4.74
C VAL A 12 13.30 3.31 5.95
N GLY A 13 12.86 4.10 6.93
CA GLY A 13 12.13 3.62 8.09
C GLY A 13 10.89 2.81 7.71
N VAL A 14 10.00 3.38 6.89
CA VAL A 14 8.76 2.73 6.46
C VAL A 14 9.01 1.40 5.73
N SER A 15 10.01 1.38 4.84
CA SER A 15 10.13 0.29 3.87
C SER A 15 10.99 -0.87 4.37
N PHE A 16 11.99 -0.61 5.22
CA PHE A 16 12.85 -1.66 5.79
C PHE A 16 12.35 -2.21 7.13
N SER A 17 11.47 -1.49 7.84
CA SER A 17 10.92 -1.99 9.10
C SER A 17 9.83 -3.05 8.93
N GLY A 18 9.35 -3.30 7.71
CA GLY A 18 8.23 -4.20 7.41
C GLY A 18 8.28 -5.56 8.14
N PRO A 19 9.38 -6.34 8.04
CA PRO A 19 9.51 -7.62 8.74
C PRO A 19 9.50 -7.49 10.28
N LEU A 20 10.12 -6.44 10.82
CA LEU A 20 10.13 -6.17 12.26
C LEU A 20 8.73 -5.79 12.75
N CYS A 21 8.04 -4.91 12.01
CA CYS A 21 6.66 -4.52 12.29
C CYS A 21 5.73 -5.75 12.27
N ALA A 22 5.90 -6.63 11.29
CA ALA A 22 5.12 -7.87 11.21
C ALA A 22 5.35 -8.77 12.43
N TRP A 23 6.61 -8.93 12.84
CA TRP A 23 6.95 -9.68 14.05
C TRP A 23 6.30 -9.09 15.31
N LEU A 24 6.26 -7.76 15.43
CA LEU A 24 5.56 -7.09 16.55
C LEU A 24 4.06 -7.41 16.54
N VAL A 25 3.41 -7.34 15.37
CA VAL A 25 1.98 -7.64 15.24
C VAL A 25 1.68 -9.09 15.63
N GLU A 26 2.48 -10.05 15.16
CA GLU A 26 2.28 -11.48 15.45
C GLU A 26 2.49 -11.83 16.93
N HIS A 27 3.51 -11.27 17.58
CA HIS A 27 3.86 -11.66 18.95
C HIS A 27 3.22 -10.80 20.04
N LEU A 28 3.06 -9.50 19.80
CA LEU A 28 2.52 -8.56 20.78
C LEU A 28 1.02 -8.27 20.57
N GLY A 29 0.49 -8.62 19.40
CA GLY A 29 -0.87 -8.32 18.99
C GLY A 29 -1.08 -6.83 18.63
N PHE A 30 -2.28 -6.52 18.15
CA PHE A 30 -2.65 -5.19 17.65
C PHE A 30 -2.49 -4.09 18.70
N ARG A 31 -3.07 -4.29 19.90
CA ARG A 31 -3.11 -3.26 20.95
C ARG A 31 -1.72 -2.79 21.36
N LYS A 32 -0.82 -3.72 21.72
CA LYS A 32 0.54 -3.37 22.16
C LYS A 32 1.35 -2.76 21.02
N THR A 33 1.25 -3.30 19.82
CA THR A 33 1.97 -2.78 18.64
C THR A 33 1.55 -1.35 18.30
N LEU A 34 0.25 -1.07 18.28
CA LEU A 34 -0.27 0.29 18.04
C LEU A 34 0.06 1.25 19.19
N THR A 35 -0.01 0.82 20.45
CA THR A 35 0.42 1.66 21.58
C THR A 35 1.92 2.00 21.49
N MET A 36 2.78 1.03 21.19
CA MET A 36 4.21 1.28 20.98
C MET A 36 4.44 2.24 19.80
N SER A 37 3.74 2.03 18.68
CA SER A 37 3.81 2.91 17.52
C SER A 37 3.42 4.35 17.86
N ALA A 38 2.33 4.57 18.61
CA ALA A 38 1.89 5.89 19.04
C ALA A 38 2.97 6.61 19.86
N ILE A 39 3.61 5.91 20.80
CA ILE A 39 4.68 6.46 21.65
C ILE A 39 5.92 6.80 20.81
N VAL A 40 6.38 5.87 19.96
CA VAL A 40 7.57 6.07 19.13
C VAL A 40 7.37 7.18 18.11
N SER A 41 6.19 7.25 17.47
CA SER A 41 5.84 8.33 16.54
C SER A 41 5.82 9.68 17.24
N PHE A 42 5.20 9.78 18.43
CA PHE A 42 5.18 11.02 19.22
C PHE A 42 6.59 11.46 19.60
N LEU A 43 7.38 10.54 20.19
CA LEU A 43 8.72 10.85 20.66
C LEU A 43 9.63 11.27 19.50
N GLY A 44 9.56 10.58 18.35
CA GLY A 44 10.33 10.95 17.17
C GLY A 44 10.01 12.36 16.67
N VAL A 45 8.71 12.70 16.56
CA VAL A 45 8.30 14.05 16.12
C VAL A 45 8.65 15.11 17.18
N PHE A 46 8.49 14.79 18.45
CA PHE A 46 8.85 15.68 19.56
C PHE A 46 10.34 16.01 19.57
N LEU A 47 11.22 15.00 19.49
CA LEU A 47 12.67 15.21 19.42
C LEU A 47 13.07 16.01 18.17
N LEU A 48 12.40 15.78 17.04
CA LEU A 48 12.62 16.59 15.84
C LEU A 48 12.21 18.05 16.09
N ALA A 49 11.07 18.30 16.74
CA ALA A 49 10.61 19.64 17.09
C ALA A 49 11.60 20.37 18.00
N GLU A 50 12.08 19.72 19.07
CA GLU A 50 13.07 20.29 20.00
C GLU A 50 14.39 20.67 19.30
N THR A 51 14.73 20.00 18.20
CA THR A 51 15.89 20.33 17.37
C THR A 51 15.69 21.66 16.62
N TYR A 52 14.46 21.97 16.19
CA TYR A 52 14.14 23.26 15.52
C TYR A 52 14.22 24.46 16.48
N VAL A 53 14.02 24.26 17.78
CA VAL A 53 14.12 25.33 18.79
C VAL A 53 15.56 25.47 19.34
N GLY A 54 16.44 24.53 18.98
CA GLY A 54 17.85 24.55 19.38
C GLY A 54 18.14 23.94 20.76
N TYR A 55 17.19 23.20 21.36
CA TYR A 55 17.42 22.47 22.61
C TYR A 55 18.22 21.18 22.41
N LEU A 56 18.13 20.58 21.22
CA LEU A 56 18.89 19.39 20.81
C LEU A 56 19.87 19.74 19.68
N SER A 57 20.89 18.90 19.48
CA SER A 57 21.89 19.11 18.43
C SER A 57 21.27 19.05 17.03
N ASP A 58 21.66 19.98 16.17
CA ASP A 58 21.31 20.10 14.75
C ASP A 58 22.00 19.07 13.84
N ASN A 59 22.59 18.01 14.41
CA ASN A 59 23.28 16.98 13.65
C ASN A 59 22.29 16.21 12.75
N TYR A 60 22.49 16.31 11.43
CA TYR A 60 21.62 15.69 10.43
C TYR A 60 21.48 14.16 10.59
N ILE A 61 22.48 13.47 11.15
CA ILE A 61 22.43 12.02 11.42
C ILE A 61 21.39 11.72 12.49
N LEU A 62 21.36 12.55 13.54
CA LEU A 62 20.42 12.40 14.64
C LEU A 62 18.98 12.68 14.17
N CYS A 63 18.77 13.75 13.39
CA CYS A 63 17.49 14.03 12.73
C CYS A 63 17.05 12.88 11.82
N SER A 64 17.97 12.29 11.06
CA SER A 64 17.69 11.14 10.20
C SER A 64 17.25 9.93 11.02
N LEU A 65 17.87 9.68 12.17
CA LEU A 65 17.49 8.59 13.08
C LEU A 65 16.09 8.79 13.66
N TYR A 66 15.71 10.02 14.03
CA TYR A 66 14.34 10.34 14.44
C TYR A 66 13.32 10.04 13.34
N LEU A 67 13.61 10.48 12.11
CA LEU A 67 12.78 10.25 10.94
C LEU A 67 12.63 8.76 10.57
N ILE A 68 13.69 7.96 10.73
CA ILE A 68 13.64 6.51 10.55
C ILE A 68 12.67 5.87 11.55
N PHE A 69 12.72 6.28 12.83
CA PHE A 69 11.80 5.76 13.85
C PHE A 69 10.34 6.19 13.61
N ILE A 70 10.11 7.44 13.18
CA ILE A 70 8.78 7.90 12.75
C ILE A 70 8.27 7.02 11.59
N GLY A 71 9.12 6.74 10.60
CA GLY A 71 8.80 5.86 9.48
C GLY A 71 8.45 4.43 9.93
N ALA A 72 9.24 3.85 10.83
CA ALA A 72 9.00 2.51 11.36
C ALA A 72 7.69 2.42 12.17
N ALA A 73 7.40 3.42 12.99
CA ALA A 73 6.12 3.53 13.70
C ALA A 73 4.94 3.63 12.72
N SER A 74 5.04 4.50 11.72
CA SER A 74 4.02 4.61 10.66
C SER A 74 3.78 3.28 9.94
N SER A 75 4.84 2.54 9.62
CA SER A 75 4.73 1.20 9.03
C SER A 75 4.03 0.20 9.95
N ALA A 76 4.31 0.22 11.25
CA ALA A 76 3.66 -0.66 12.22
C ALA A 76 2.14 -0.38 12.29
N SER A 77 1.76 0.90 12.39
CA SER A 77 0.35 1.30 12.38
C SER A 77 -0.36 0.94 11.08
N TYR A 78 0.30 1.16 9.95
CA TYR A 78 -0.21 0.81 8.64
C TYR A 78 -0.44 -0.70 8.49
N LEU A 79 0.53 -1.51 8.95
CA LEU A 79 0.43 -2.96 8.90
C LEU A 79 -0.73 -3.47 9.77
N CYS A 80 -0.89 -2.95 11.00
CA CYS A 80 -2.05 -3.26 11.84
C CYS A 80 -3.37 -2.89 11.17
N ALA A 81 -3.45 -1.73 10.51
CA ALA A 81 -4.67 -1.33 9.81
C ALA A 81 -5.04 -2.33 8.70
N LEU A 82 -4.08 -2.68 7.84
CA LEU A 82 -4.31 -3.64 6.76
C LEU A 82 -4.59 -5.06 7.26
N ASP A 83 -3.87 -5.53 8.28
CA ASP A 83 -4.05 -6.88 8.82
C ASP A 83 -5.44 -7.05 9.44
N SER A 84 -5.92 -6.04 10.18
CA SER A 84 -7.29 -6.01 10.68
C SER A 84 -8.32 -6.02 9.54
N GLN A 85 -8.09 -5.25 8.46
CA GLN A 85 -8.96 -5.25 7.29
C GLN A 85 -8.98 -6.60 6.56
N ALA A 86 -7.82 -7.21 6.34
CA ALA A 86 -7.67 -8.48 5.66
C ALA A 86 -8.40 -9.62 6.42
N TYR A 87 -8.38 -9.55 7.75
CA TYR A 87 -9.10 -10.48 8.60
C TYR A 87 -10.62 -10.27 8.54
N ASN A 88 -11.07 -9.02 8.66
CA ASN A 88 -12.50 -8.68 8.80
C ASN A 88 -13.28 -8.74 7.47
N PHE A 89 -12.64 -8.43 6.33
CA PHE A 89 -13.31 -8.32 5.03
C PHE A 89 -12.84 -9.40 4.05
N LYS A 90 -13.39 -10.62 4.15
CA LYS A 90 -13.02 -11.73 3.25
C LYS A 90 -13.62 -11.65 1.84
N SER A 91 -14.86 -11.16 1.71
CA SER A 91 -15.56 -11.09 0.42
C SER A 91 -15.18 -9.88 -0.44
N TYR A 92 -14.71 -8.81 0.20
CA TYR A 92 -14.38 -7.52 -0.43
C TYR A 92 -12.98 -7.05 -0.02
N ARG A 93 -12.00 -7.95 -0.13
CA ARG A 93 -10.61 -7.71 0.29
C ARG A 93 -9.99 -6.54 -0.46
N GLY A 94 -10.20 -6.47 -1.79
CA GLY A 94 -9.63 -5.44 -2.65
C GLY A 94 -10.15 -4.04 -2.32
N MET A 95 -11.47 -3.90 -2.11
CA MET A 95 -12.10 -2.63 -1.75
C MET A 95 -11.65 -2.15 -0.37
N SER A 96 -11.68 -3.02 0.64
CA SER A 96 -11.28 -2.68 2.01
C SER A 96 -9.80 -2.26 2.07
N LEU A 97 -8.88 -3.11 1.59
CA LEU A 97 -7.44 -2.83 1.61
C LEU A 97 -7.06 -1.66 0.69
N GLY A 98 -7.71 -1.55 -0.47
CA GLY A 98 -7.53 -0.44 -1.40
C GLY A 98 -7.95 0.90 -0.81
N LEU A 99 -9.10 0.97 -0.15
CA LEU A 99 -9.59 2.21 0.48
C LEU A 99 -8.77 2.59 1.72
N THR A 100 -8.40 1.61 2.55
CA THR A 100 -7.51 1.84 3.70
C THR A 100 -6.12 2.30 3.27
N SER A 101 -5.57 1.77 2.18
CA SER A 101 -4.29 2.24 1.64
C SER A 101 -4.40 3.60 0.91
N ALA A 102 -5.59 3.95 0.38
CA ALA A 102 -5.85 5.24 -0.24
C ALA A 102 -5.86 6.38 0.79
N SER A 103 -6.39 6.17 2.00
CA SER A 103 -6.45 7.19 3.04
C SER A 103 -5.07 7.75 3.44
N LEU A 104 -4.00 6.94 3.32
CA LEU A 104 -2.62 7.39 3.49
C LEU A 104 -2.20 8.47 2.48
N GLY A 105 -2.72 8.46 1.26
CA GLY A 105 -2.39 9.45 0.23
C GLY A 105 -3.05 10.81 0.47
N ILE A 106 -4.19 10.82 1.15
CA ILE A 106 -4.96 12.04 1.46
C ILE A 106 -4.42 12.75 2.71
N SER A 107 -3.91 12.00 3.69
CA SER A 107 -3.47 12.55 4.98
C SER A 107 -2.41 13.65 4.84
N GLY A 108 -1.45 13.49 3.92
CA GLY A 108 -0.43 14.51 3.65
C GLY A 108 -1.01 15.84 3.17
N LEU A 109 -2.05 15.80 2.33
CA LEU A 109 -2.74 17.03 1.88
C LEU A 109 -3.47 17.70 3.04
N VAL A 110 -4.17 16.92 3.88
CA VAL A 110 -4.88 17.45 5.05
C VAL A 110 -3.92 18.17 5.99
N PHE A 111 -2.81 17.54 6.37
CA PHE A 111 -1.82 18.16 7.25
C PHE A 111 -1.11 19.35 6.61
N SER A 112 -0.86 19.33 5.30
CA SER A 112 -0.30 20.48 4.57
C SER A 112 -1.24 21.69 4.62
N GLN A 113 -2.55 21.49 4.37
CA GLN A 113 -3.53 22.57 4.42
C GLN A 113 -3.71 23.14 5.84
N ILE A 114 -3.64 22.28 6.86
CA ILE A 114 -3.65 22.71 8.26
C ILE A 114 -2.41 23.57 8.56
N ASN A 115 -1.22 23.15 8.11
CA ASN A 115 0.02 23.91 8.30
C ASN A 115 -0.07 25.30 7.66
N ASP A 116 -0.49 25.36 6.40
CA ASP A 116 -0.55 26.61 5.65
C ASP A 116 -1.57 27.59 6.26
N LYS A 117 -2.75 27.10 6.68
CA LYS A 117 -3.83 27.95 7.21
C LYS A 117 -3.62 28.38 8.67
N PHE A 118 -3.11 27.50 9.53
CA PHE A 118 -3.09 27.74 10.98
C PHE A 118 -1.72 28.08 11.54
N PHE A 119 -0.62 27.69 10.87
CA PHE A 119 0.73 27.85 11.41
C PHE A 119 1.57 28.84 10.58
N LYS A 120 1.50 28.79 9.25
CA LYS A 120 2.26 29.69 8.36
C LYS A 120 1.60 31.03 8.08
N SER A 121 0.27 31.13 8.14
CA SER A 121 -0.48 32.32 7.70
C SER A 121 -0.11 33.63 8.41
N ASN A 122 0.66 33.60 9.51
CA ASN A 122 0.96 34.75 10.36
C ASN A 122 2.46 34.91 10.74
N SER A 123 3.38 34.15 10.16
CA SER A 123 4.80 34.17 10.58
C SER A 123 5.64 35.11 9.72
N GLU A 124 6.30 36.11 10.35
CA GLU A 124 7.45 36.80 9.76
C GLU A 124 8.67 35.84 9.70
N GLU A 125 9.67 36.10 8.84
CA GLU A 125 10.84 35.21 8.64
C GLU A 125 11.55 34.81 9.95
N LEU A 126 11.56 35.68 10.97
CA LEU A 126 12.15 35.40 12.30
C LEU A 126 11.31 34.43 13.17
N GLU A 127 10.03 34.21 12.87
CA GLU A 127 9.15 33.30 13.62
C GLU A 127 8.99 31.92 12.94
N GLN A 128 9.71 31.67 11.83
CA GLN A 128 9.54 30.47 11.02
C GLN A 128 9.91 29.18 11.78
N ASP A 129 10.94 29.21 12.64
CA ASP A 129 11.31 28.06 13.46
C ASP A 129 10.28 27.78 14.57
N SER A 130 9.72 28.83 15.17
CA SER A 130 8.67 28.72 16.20
C SER A 130 7.36 28.17 15.62
N SER A 131 6.98 28.61 14.42
CA SER A 131 5.79 28.10 13.72
C SER A 131 5.97 26.62 13.34
N THR A 132 7.15 26.23 12.87
CA THR A 132 7.50 24.84 12.53
C THR A 132 7.45 23.95 13.77
N PHE A 133 8.02 24.39 14.89
CA PHE A 133 7.94 23.70 16.18
C PHE A 133 6.49 23.43 16.60
N ARG A 134 5.65 24.47 16.60
CA ARG A 134 4.23 24.36 16.98
C ARG A 134 3.47 23.39 16.07
N PHE A 135 3.74 23.41 14.77
CA PHE A 135 3.15 22.49 13.81
C PHE A 135 3.58 21.04 14.08
N LEU A 136 4.88 20.80 14.32
CA LEU A 136 5.40 19.46 14.61
C LEU A 136 4.80 18.90 15.91
N LEU A 137 4.65 19.71 16.96
CA LEU A 137 3.97 19.27 18.19
C LEU A 137 2.51 18.90 17.94
N PHE A 138 1.77 19.74 17.19
CA PHE A 138 0.39 19.43 16.82
C PHE A 138 0.32 18.11 16.04
N PHE A 139 1.17 17.94 15.01
CA PHE A 139 1.24 16.74 14.20
C PHE A 139 1.56 15.49 15.02
N GLY A 140 2.57 15.57 15.91
CA GLY A 140 2.95 14.47 16.80
C GLY A 140 1.83 14.07 17.75
N CYS A 141 1.20 15.04 18.43
CA CYS A 141 0.08 14.79 19.33
C CYS A 141 -1.10 14.16 18.58
N THR A 142 -1.51 14.71 17.43
CA THR A 142 -2.65 14.22 16.66
C THR A 142 -2.42 12.80 16.16
N THR A 143 -1.25 12.51 15.57
CA THR A 143 -0.93 11.16 15.07
C THR A 143 -0.86 10.13 16.19
N ALA A 144 -0.29 10.49 17.34
CA ALA A 144 -0.24 9.64 18.51
C ALA A 144 -1.62 9.35 19.09
N CYS A 145 -2.47 10.37 19.27
CA CYS A 145 -3.83 10.21 19.77
C CYS A 145 -4.68 9.31 18.86
N ILE A 146 -4.62 9.52 17.54
CA ILE A 146 -5.37 8.70 16.57
C ILE A 146 -4.87 7.24 16.61
N THR A 147 -3.55 7.03 16.63
CA THR A 147 -2.95 5.68 16.67
C THR A 147 -3.26 4.98 18.00
N LEU A 148 -3.24 5.70 19.11
CA LEU A 148 -3.58 5.18 20.42
C LEU A 148 -5.06 4.81 20.49
N PHE A 149 -5.94 5.66 19.97
CA PHE A 149 -7.38 5.36 19.89
C PHE A 149 -7.62 4.11 19.02
N ALA A 150 -6.95 4.02 17.87
CA ALA A 150 -6.99 2.84 17.02
C ALA A 150 -6.54 1.55 17.74
N SER A 151 -5.63 1.63 18.71
CA SER A 151 -5.16 0.47 19.48
C SER A 151 -6.25 -0.25 20.28
N PHE A 152 -7.35 0.43 20.60
CA PHE A 152 -8.50 -0.15 21.32
C PHE A 152 -9.56 -0.71 20.38
N ILE A 153 -9.58 -0.28 19.12
CA ILE A 153 -10.65 -0.58 18.17
C ILE A 153 -10.21 -1.61 17.13
N LEU A 154 -8.97 -1.50 16.63
CA LEU A 154 -8.47 -2.37 15.58
C LEU A 154 -8.16 -3.76 16.11
N GLY A 155 -8.59 -4.75 15.35
CA GLY A 155 -8.33 -6.15 15.61
C GLY A 155 -9.26 -7.07 14.79
N PRO A 156 -9.06 -8.39 14.92
CA PRO A 156 -9.96 -9.37 14.35
C PRO A 156 -11.30 -9.37 15.09
N ILE A 157 -12.39 -9.17 14.36
CA ILE A 157 -13.75 -9.31 14.91
C ILE A 157 -14.05 -10.81 14.97
N HIS A 158 -14.20 -11.34 16.19
CA HIS A 158 -14.63 -12.72 16.37
C HIS A 158 -16.11 -12.85 16.02
N HIS A 159 -16.40 -13.40 14.84
CA HIS A 159 -17.74 -13.90 14.58
C HIS A 159 -17.90 -15.24 15.32
N PRO A 160 -18.91 -15.39 16.20
CA PRO A 160 -19.25 -16.70 16.73
C PRO A 160 -19.61 -17.61 15.54
N LYS A 161 -18.80 -18.63 15.28
CA LYS A 161 -19.10 -19.64 14.27
C LYS A 161 -20.37 -20.35 14.73
N LEU A 162 -21.50 -20.19 14.03
CA LEU A 162 -22.61 -21.14 14.19
C LEU A 162 -22.07 -22.52 13.80
N PRO A 163 -22.35 -23.58 14.57
CA PRO A 163 -21.93 -24.92 14.19
C PRO A 163 -22.55 -25.26 12.84
N SER A 164 -21.72 -25.33 11.79
CA SER A 164 -22.12 -25.92 10.53
C SER A 164 -22.34 -27.41 10.79
N ILE A 165 -23.60 -27.82 10.95
CA ILE A 165 -24.00 -29.22 10.96
C ILE A 165 -23.63 -29.75 9.57
N LYS A 166 -22.46 -30.39 9.42
CA LYS A 166 -22.23 -31.30 8.30
C LYS A 166 -23.28 -32.39 8.47
N GLN A 167 -24.38 -32.33 7.71
CA GLN A 167 -25.27 -33.48 7.59
C GLN A 167 -24.41 -34.65 7.12
N PRO A 168 -24.46 -35.82 7.78
CA PRO A 168 -23.68 -36.95 7.35
C PRO A 168 -24.06 -37.25 5.90
N ILE A 169 -23.05 -37.37 5.04
CA ILE A 169 -23.19 -37.84 3.68
C ILE A 169 -23.80 -39.24 3.80
N LEU A 170 -25.13 -39.33 3.63
CA LEU A 170 -25.79 -40.60 3.43
C LEU A 170 -25.26 -41.13 2.10
N ASN A 171 -24.42 -42.17 2.16
CA ASN A 171 -24.01 -42.94 1.00
C ASN A 171 -25.28 -43.35 0.24
N LYS A 172 -25.58 -42.62 -0.84
CA LYS A 172 -26.59 -43.04 -1.81
C LYS A 172 -25.92 -44.04 -2.72
N ASP A 173 -25.95 -45.30 -2.28
CA ASP A 173 -25.93 -46.41 -3.21
C ASP A 173 -27.04 -46.17 -4.24
N THR A 174 -26.63 -46.20 -5.49
CA THR A 174 -27.44 -45.89 -6.64
C THR A 174 -28.40 -47.05 -6.86
N GLU A 175 -29.71 -46.83 -6.75
CA GLU A 175 -30.73 -47.54 -7.54
C GLU A 175 -32.14 -46.93 -7.34
N ASN A 176 -32.76 -46.57 -8.47
CA ASN A 176 -34.21 -46.59 -8.74
C ASN A 176 -35.18 -45.78 -7.84
N TYR A 177 -35.62 -44.61 -8.32
CA TYR A 177 -36.99 -44.36 -8.82
C TYR A 177 -37.26 -42.86 -8.96
N ALA A 178 -37.70 -42.46 -10.14
CA ALA A 178 -38.33 -41.17 -10.41
C ALA A 178 -39.80 -41.20 -9.94
N ALA A 179 -40.24 -40.14 -9.25
CA ALA A 179 -41.55 -39.48 -9.34
C ALA A 179 -42.00 -38.92 -7.98
N THR A 180 -42.57 -37.71 -8.02
CA THR A 180 -43.35 -37.02 -6.95
C THR A 180 -42.47 -36.46 -5.82
N THR A 181 -42.31 -35.15 -5.63
CA THR A 181 -43.34 -34.12 -5.51
C THR A 181 -42.79 -32.73 -5.87
N ASN A 182 -43.47 -32.05 -6.80
CA ASN A 182 -43.43 -30.60 -6.88
C ASN A 182 -44.18 -30.01 -5.68
N GLY A 183 -43.55 -29.05 -5.00
CA GLY A 183 -44.22 -28.14 -4.07
C GLY A 183 -43.63 -28.19 -2.66
N LEU A 184 -42.76 -27.23 -2.35
CA LEU A 184 -43.03 -26.18 -1.35
C LEU A 184 -41.82 -25.24 -1.24
N TYR A 185 -42.00 -24.00 -1.75
CA TYR A 185 -41.35 -22.71 -1.42
C TYR A 185 -39.81 -22.65 -1.42
N ARG A 186 -39.11 -21.93 -2.31
CA ARG A 186 -39.29 -20.54 -2.79
C ARG A 186 -39.62 -19.54 -1.68
N ILE A 187 -38.64 -19.21 -0.83
CA ILE A 187 -38.43 -17.87 -0.23
C ILE A 187 -36.90 -17.71 -0.06
N SER A 188 -36.28 -16.88 -0.89
CA SER A 188 -35.07 -16.17 -0.50
C SER A 188 -35.01 -14.90 -1.33
N SER A 189 -35.67 -13.88 -0.80
CA SER A 189 -35.54 -12.50 -1.23
C SER A 189 -35.12 -11.68 -0.03
N CYS A 190 -33.98 -11.01 -0.20
CA CYS A 190 -33.48 -9.85 0.50
C CYS A 190 -34.48 -9.08 1.38
N SER A 191 -34.12 -8.77 2.62
CA SER A 191 -34.60 -7.56 3.31
C SER A 191 -33.75 -7.21 4.54
N THR A 192 -33.33 -5.95 4.54
CA THR A 192 -32.88 -5.12 5.66
C THR A 192 -33.96 -4.91 6.74
N GLN A 193 -33.50 -4.54 7.95
CA GLN A 193 -34.15 -3.77 9.04
C GLN A 193 -34.70 -4.47 10.30
N HIS A 194 -34.29 -3.84 11.41
CA HIS A 194 -34.93 -3.59 12.71
C HIS A 194 -34.90 -4.61 13.87
N GLU A 195 -34.38 -4.08 14.99
CA GLU A 195 -34.55 -4.48 16.38
C GLU A 195 -36.03 -4.61 16.76
N GLU A 196 -36.38 -5.63 17.54
CA GLU A 196 -37.26 -5.53 18.71
C GLU A 196 -37.20 -6.82 19.55
N GLU A 197 -37.14 -6.65 20.87
CA GLU A 197 -37.17 -7.68 21.90
C GLU A 197 -38.55 -8.39 21.96
N SER A 198 -38.58 -9.70 22.22
CA SER A 198 -39.41 -10.29 23.32
C SER A 198 -39.43 -11.83 23.37
N SER A 199 -39.30 -12.30 24.61
CA SER A 199 -39.89 -13.49 25.26
C SER A 199 -39.49 -14.91 24.82
N ASP A 200 -38.65 -15.51 25.67
CA ASP A 200 -38.73 -16.84 26.28
C ASP A 200 -39.73 -17.87 25.71
N THR A 201 -39.19 -18.99 25.22
CA THR A 201 -39.82 -20.30 25.42
C THR A 201 -38.73 -21.37 25.52
N ASP A 202 -38.55 -21.89 26.72
CA ASP A 202 -37.68 -23.03 27.04
C ASP A 202 -38.08 -24.27 26.24
N VAL A 203 -37.13 -24.84 25.49
CA VAL A 203 -37.25 -26.20 24.96
C VAL A 203 -36.11 -27.01 25.54
N PHE A 204 -36.47 -27.83 26.53
CA PHE A 204 -35.64 -28.88 27.10
C PHE A 204 -35.20 -29.85 25.99
N PHE A 205 -33.89 -29.98 25.79
CA PHE A 205 -33.31 -31.18 25.18
C PHE A 205 -32.36 -31.84 26.16
N GLU A 206 -32.70 -33.10 26.39
CA GLU A 206 -32.12 -34.07 27.30
C GLU A 206 -30.65 -34.35 26.95
N ASN A 207 -29.83 -34.45 28.00
CA ASN A 207 -28.43 -34.87 27.94
C ASN A 207 -28.36 -36.31 27.43
N ASP A 208 -27.76 -36.52 26.25
CA ASP A 208 -27.07 -37.78 25.99
C ASP A 208 -25.70 -37.55 25.34
N THR A 209 -24.70 -37.97 26.10
CA THR A 209 -23.27 -37.98 25.83
C THR A 209 -22.90 -38.79 24.58
N ILE A 210 -22.54 -38.11 23.49
CA ILE A 210 -21.59 -38.62 22.50
C ILE A 210 -20.54 -37.54 22.24
N SER A 211 -19.47 -37.60 23.04
CA SER A 211 -18.23 -36.86 22.81
C SER A 211 -17.48 -37.49 21.62
N SER A 212 -17.86 -37.12 20.41
CA SER A 212 -17.00 -37.23 19.24
C SER A 212 -16.45 -35.85 18.96
N SER A 213 -15.15 -35.67 19.20
CA SER A 213 -14.38 -34.46 18.90
C SER A 213 -14.63 -34.02 17.45
N VAL A 214 -15.49 -33.03 17.28
CA VAL A 214 -15.71 -32.36 16.00
C VAL A 214 -14.42 -31.61 15.68
N GLN A 215 -13.58 -32.20 14.83
CA GLN A 215 -12.46 -31.49 14.23
C GLN A 215 -13.04 -30.42 13.30
N ILE A 216 -12.98 -29.18 13.76
CA ILE A 216 -13.26 -27.99 12.94
C ILE A 216 -12.07 -27.87 11.99
N GLU A 217 -12.18 -28.46 10.80
CA GLU A 217 -11.34 -28.08 9.67
C GLU A 217 -11.67 -26.62 9.33
N ASP A 218 -10.79 -25.69 9.72
CA ASP A 218 -10.73 -24.37 9.12
C ASP A 218 -10.59 -24.59 7.61
N GLU A 219 -11.48 -24.00 6.79
CA GLU A 219 -11.37 -24.01 5.31
C GLU A 219 -9.92 -23.82 4.90
N ASP A 220 -9.42 -24.66 3.98
CA ASP A 220 -8.04 -24.78 3.49
C ASP A 220 -7.35 -23.42 3.19
N GLU A 221 -6.98 -22.65 4.23
CA GLU A 221 -6.13 -21.48 4.09
C GLU A 221 -4.71 -22.02 3.84
N ILE A 222 -4.20 -21.78 2.63
CA ILE A 222 -2.80 -22.04 2.26
C ILE A 222 -1.92 -21.27 3.25
N ASN A 223 -1.42 -21.92 4.30
CA ASN A 223 -0.61 -21.27 5.34
C ASN A 223 0.86 -21.11 4.91
N GLN A 224 1.10 -20.47 3.76
CA GLN A 224 2.44 -20.10 3.35
C GLN A 224 2.84 -18.80 4.07
N SER A 225 3.92 -18.85 4.85
CA SER A 225 4.35 -17.73 5.70
C SER A 225 5.75 -17.21 5.36
N GLY A 226 5.90 -15.89 5.44
CA GLY A 226 7.16 -15.17 5.26
C GLY A 226 7.80 -15.39 3.90
N LEU A 227 9.09 -15.73 3.91
CA LEU A 227 9.89 -15.92 2.69
C LEU A 227 9.36 -17.03 1.77
N ALA A 228 8.57 -17.98 2.28
CA ALA A 228 8.00 -19.05 1.46
C ALA A 228 7.07 -18.50 0.37
N VAL A 229 6.38 -17.38 0.62
CA VAL A 229 5.55 -16.71 -0.38
C VAL A 229 6.38 -16.20 -1.55
N LEU A 230 7.62 -15.77 -1.29
CA LEU A 230 8.54 -15.33 -2.35
C LEU A 230 9.06 -16.48 -3.22
N LEU A 231 8.89 -17.73 -2.80
CA LEU A 231 9.20 -18.90 -3.62
C LEU A 231 8.02 -19.31 -4.51
N ASP A 232 6.79 -18.91 -4.17
CA ASP A 232 5.64 -19.15 -5.03
C ASP A 232 5.73 -18.30 -6.31
N PRO A 233 5.37 -18.84 -7.50
CA PRO A 233 5.37 -18.07 -8.75
C PRO A 233 4.53 -16.78 -8.70
N VAL A 234 3.41 -16.77 -7.98
CA VAL A 234 2.58 -15.57 -7.83
C VAL A 234 3.28 -14.58 -6.91
N GLY A 235 3.74 -15.01 -5.73
CA GLY A 235 4.41 -14.14 -4.76
C GLY A 235 5.73 -13.56 -5.27
N SER A 236 6.58 -14.35 -5.94
CA SER A 236 7.80 -13.87 -6.60
C SER A 236 7.52 -12.85 -7.70
N SER A 237 6.54 -13.12 -8.58
CA SER A 237 6.16 -12.19 -9.65
C SER A 237 5.59 -10.88 -9.10
N LEU A 238 4.82 -10.96 -8.00
CA LEU A 238 4.31 -9.79 -7.29
C LEU A 238 5.44 -8.99 -6.66
N PHE A 239 6.37 -9.65 -5.95
CA PHE A 239 7.53 -8.99 -5.34
C PHE A 239 8.39 -8.26 -6.37
N LEU A 240 8.69 -8.90 -7.51
CA LEU A 240 9.42 -8.27 -8.61
C LEU A 240 8.64 -7.07 -9.17
N SER A 241 7.32 -7.19 -9.31
CA SER A 241 6.48 -6.10 -9.81
C SER A 241 6.41 -4.94 -8.83
N LEU A 242 6.36 -5.17 -7.52
CA LEU A 242 6.43 -4.12 -6.50
C LEU A 242 7.79 -3.42 -6.52
N LEU A 243 8.88 -4.19 -6.68
CA LEU A 243 10.24 -3.66 -6.77
C LEU A 243 10.35 -2.70 -7.97
N VAL A 244 9.86 -3.10 -9.14
CA VAL A 244 9.96 -2.28 -10.35
C VAL A 244 8.94 -1.14 -10.35
N ILE A 245 7.65 -1.41 -10.17
CA ILE A 245 6.60 -0.40 -10.32
C ILE A 245 6.69 0.66 -9.22
N LEU A 246 6.79 0.24 -7.96
CA LEU A 246 6.85 1.19 -6.85
C LEU A 246 8.25 1.79 -6.72
N GLY A 247 9.30 1.01 -6.94
CA GLY A 247 10.67 1.52 -6.93
C GLY A 247 10.87 2.62 -7.98
N PHE A 248 10.44 2.37 -9.23
CA PHE A 248 10.60 3.34 -10.32
C PHE A 248 9.68 4.55 -10.16
N GLY A 249 8.43 4.37 -9.71
CA GLY A 249 7.55 5.49 -9.38
C GLY A 249 8.12 6.37 -8.28
N TYR A 250 8.81 5.79 -7.29
CA TYR A 250 9.51 6.55 -6.26
C TYR A 250 10.71 7.33 -6.82
N VAL A 251 11.52 6.74 -7.70
CA VAL A 251 12.65 7.43 -8.36
C VAL A 251 12.17 8.64 -9.15
N TYR A 252 11.06 8.52 -9.87
CA TYR A 252 10.43 9.63 -10.57
C TYR A 252 10.05 10.76 -9.59
N LEU A 253 9.43 10.42 -8.45
CA LEU A 253 9.04 11.41 -7.44
C LEU A 253 10.23 12.10 -6.77
N THR A 254 11.27 11.36 -6.39
CA THR A 254 12.42 11.94 -5.69
C THR A 254 13.30 12.79 -6.59
N ASN A 255 13.26 12.57 -7.90
CA ASN A 255 14.09 13.29 -8.87
C ASN A 255 13.28 14.25 -9.76
N ILE A 256 12.01 14.50 -9.45
CA ILE A 256 11.13 15.34 -10.29
C ILE A 256 11.69 16.76 -10.48
N GLU A 257 12.30 17.33 -9.44
CA GLU A 257 12.94 18.65 -9.51
C GLU A 257 14.11 18.65 -10.50
N THR A 258 14.96 17.63 -10.43
CA THR A 258 16.08 17.45 -11.38
C THR A 258 15.57 17.28 -12.80
N LEU A 259 14.47 16.55 -13.02
CA LEU A 259 13.84 16.40 -14.33
C LEU A 259 13.31 17.73 -14.87
N LEU A 260 12.63 18.51 -14.03
CA LEU A 260 12.13 19.84 -14.38
C LEU A 260 13.27 20.79 -14.78
N ILE A 261 14.34 20.84 -13.99
CA ILE A 261 15.51 21.67 -14.30
C ILE A 261 16.18 21.21 -15.60
N SER A 262 16.35 19.90 -15.79
CA SER A 262 16.99 19.35 -17.00
C SER A 262 16.20 19.65 -18.27
N LEU A 263 14.87 19.75 -18.18
CA LEU A 263 13.97 20.06 -19.29
C LEU A 263 13.65 21.55 -19.44
N SER A 264 14.03 22.38 -18.46
CA SER A 264 13.84 23.82 -18.51
C SER A 264 14.94 24.48 -19.35
N LYS A 265 14.56 25.25 -20.38
CA LYS A 265 15.49 26.00 -21.23
C LYS A 265 15.94 27.31 -20.55
N ASN A 266 16.65 27.17 -19.42
CA ASN A 266 17.43 28.22 -18.74
C ASN A 266 16.69 29.46 -18.16
N THR A 267 15.38 29.40 -17.96
CA THR A 267 14.61 30.55 -17.41
C THR A 267 13.50 30.09 -16.47
N MET A 268 13.81 29.32 -15.43
CA MET A 268 12.90 29.15 -14.30
C MET A 268 13.54 29.70 -13.04
N THR A 269 12.81 30.58 -12.37
CA THR A 269 13.15 31.03 -11.02
C THR A 269 13.01 29.88 -10.03
N LEU A 270 13.68 30.00 -8.87
CA LEU A 270 13.60 29.01 -7.80
C LEU A 270 12.15 28.81 -7.31
N SER A 271 11.36 29.90 -7.24
CA SER A 271 9.96 29.87 -6.83
C SER A 271 9.06 29.14 -7.83
N GLU A 272 9.27 29.35 -9.14
CA GLU A 272 8.53 28.64 -10.20
C GLU A 272 8.81 27.13 -10.18
N THR A 273 10.10 26.75 -10.07
CA THR A 273 10.51 25.34 -10.00
C THR A 273 9.89 24.65 -8.78
N GLN A 274 9.91 25.34 -7.63
CA GLN A 274 9.32 24.88 -6.38
C GLN A 274 7.80 24.70 -6.47
N HIS A 275 7.10 25.64 -7.11
CA HIS A 275 5.65 25.55 -7.33
C HIS A 275 5.29 24.37 -8.24
N LEU A 276 5.99 24.23 -9.37
CA LEU A 276 5.74 23.16 -10.33
C LEU A 276 6.03 21.79 -9.71
N ARG A 277 7.15 21.65 -8.97
CA ARG A 277 7.48 20.45 -8.19
C ARG A 277 6.33 20.02 -7.29
N ASN A 278 5.77 20.96 -6.52
CA ASN A 278 4.66 20.69 -5.60
C ASN A 278 3.38 20.30 -6.37
N LEU A 279 3.14 20.87 -7.55
CA LEU A 279 2.03 20.47 -8.43
C LEU A 279 2.18 19.01 -8.90
N HIS A 280 3.38 18.56 -9.28
CA HIS A 280 3.62 17.17 -9.64
C HIS A 280 3.40 16.20 -8.46
N ILE A 281 3.92 16.54 -7.28
CA ILE A 281 3.80 15.71 -6.07
C ILE A 281 2.33 15.57 -5.66
N SER A 282 1.58 16.67 -5.63
CA SER A 282 0.15 16.66 -5.29
C SER A 282 -0.68 15.88 -6.31
N THR A 283 -0.44 16.10 -7.62
CA THR A 283 -1.10 15.38 -8.71
C THR A 283 -0.85 13.88 -8.63
N PHE A 284 0.40 13.48 -8.39
CA PHE A 284 0.76 12.08 -8.21
C PHE A 284 0.03 11.47 -7.01
N SER A 285 0.01 12.17 -5.86
CA SER A 285 -0.63 11.67 -4.64
C SER A 285 -2.14 11.44 -4.82
N VAL A 286 -2.85 12.43 -5.37
CA VAL A 286 -4.31 12.35 -5.61
C VAL A 286 -4.63 11.24 -6.61
N SER A 287 -3.89 11.17 -7.72
CA SER A 287 -4.11 10.14 -8.74
C SER A 287 -3.85 8.73 -8.22
N ASN A 288 -2.74 8.53 -7.51
CA ASN A 288 -2.41 7.27 -6.85
C ASN A 288 -3.51 6.86 -5.85
N CYS A 289 -3.98 7.79 -5.01
CA CYS A 289 -5.07 7.56 -4.05
C CYS A 289 -6.36 7.13 -4.76
N MET A 290 -6.79 7.88 -5.78
CA MET A 290 -7.99 7.57 -6.56
C MET A 290 -7.87 6.18 -7.20
N THR A 291 -6.69 5.87 -7.75
CA THR A 291 -6.42 4.60 -8.39
C THR A 291 -6.52 3.43 -7.41
N ARG A 292 -5.97 3.55 -6.20
CA ARG A 292 -6.09 2.52 -5.15
C ARG A 292 -7.54 2.22 -4.80
N ALA A 293 -8.36 3.26 -4.63
CA ALA A 293 -9.79 3.11 -4.31
C ALA A 293 -10.57 2.47 -5.47
N VAL A 294 -10.38 2.98 -6.69
CA VAL A 294 -11.08 2.50 -7.89
C VAL A 294 -10.68 1.07 -8.22
N PHE A 295 -9.38 0.78 -8.34
CA PHE A 295 -8.91 -0.53 -8.76
C PHE A 295 -8.98 -1.58 -7.66
N GLY A 296 -8.88 -1.18 -6.39
CA GLY A 296 -9.20 -2.06 -5.26
C GLY A 296 -10.65 -2.55 -5.35
N THR A 297 -11.60 -1.64 -5.54
CA THR A 297 -13.02 -1.97 -5.70
C THR A 297 -13.30 -2.77 -6.98
N LEU A 298 -12.72 -2.35 -8.10
CA LEU A 298 -12.88 -3.01 -9.39
C LEU A 298 -12.38 -4.45 -9.35
N SER A 299 -11.30 -4.72 -8.61
CA SER A 299 -10.74 -6.06 -8.46
C SER A 299 -11.74 -7.04 -7.82
N ASP A 300 -12.51 -6.60 -6.83
CA ASP A 300 -13.52 -7.43 -6.18
C ASP A 300 -14.75 -7.64 -7.07
N ILE A 301 -15.13 -6.63 -7.85
CA ILE A 301 -16.25 -6.74 -8.80
C ILE A 301 -15.90 -7.76 -9.88
N LEU A 302 -14.71 -7.66 -10.48
CA LEU A 302 -14.27 -8.57 -11.55
C LEU A 302 -14.02 -9.99 -11.03
N GLN A 303 -13.40 -10.16 -9.87
CA GLN A 303 -13.18 -11.48 -9.28
C GLN A 303 -14.52 -12.19 -9.03
N ARG A 304 -15.55 -11.49 -8.55
CA ARG A 304 -16.85 -12.12 -8.28
C ARG A 304 -17.68 -12.39 -9.53
N ARG A 305 -17.70 -11.45 -10.49
CA ARG A 305 -18.49 -11.60 -11.72
C ARG A 305 -17.89 -12.57 -12.73
N THR A 306 -16.56 -12.56 -12.86
CA THR A 306 -15.85 -13.25 -13.94
C THR A 306 -14.86 -14.30 -13.44
N GLY A 307 -14.63 -14.41 -12.14
CA GLY A 307 -13.60 -15.30 -11.58
C GLY A 307 -12.17 -14.85 -11.87
N MET A 308 -11.97 -13.65 -12.43
CA MET A 308 -10.64 -13.14 -12.79
C MET A 308 -9.76 -12.96 -11.56
N HIS A 309 -8.58 -13.58 -11.59
CA HIS A 309 -7.60 -13.46 -10.51
C HIS A 309 -7.00 -12.05 -10.44
N ARG A 310 -6.80 -11.52 -9.21
CA ARG A 310 -6.33 -10.15 -8.97
C ARG A 310 -4.95 -9.83 -9.59
N LEU A 311 -4.13 -10.85 -9.84
CA LEU A 311 -2.82 -10.73 -10.49
C LEU A 311 -2.88 -10.07 -11.89
N TRP A 312 -4.00 -10.20 -12.61
CA TRP A 312 -4.20 -9.51 -13.90
C TRP A 312 -4.13 -7.99 -13.79
N PHE A 313 -4.58 -7.41 -12.67
CA PHE A 313 -4.47 -5.97 -12.47
C PHE A 313 -3.01 -5.54 -12.30
N ILE A 314 -2.18 -6.34 -11.63
CA ILE A 314 -0.73 -6.07 -11.54
C ILE A 314 -0.08 -6.17 -12.92
N TRP A 315 -0.52 -7.11 -13.75
CA TRP A 315 -0.10 -7.21 -15.16
C TRP A 315 -0.45 -5.94 -15.95
N PHE A 316 -1.69 -5.45 -15.84
CA PHE A 316 -2.07 -4.17 -16.43
C PHE A 316 -1.29 -2.98 -15.85
N GLY A 317 -0.93 -3.01 -14.56
CA GLY A 317 -0.05 -2.04 -13.94
C GLY A 317 1.37 -2.06 -14.53
N ALA A 318 1.96 -3.22 -14.73
CA ALA A 318 3.29 -3.35 -15.36
C ALA A 318 3.27 -2.88 -16.82
N LEU A 319 2.23 -3.23 -17.58
CA LEU A 319 2.02 -2.73 -18.93
C LEU A 319 1.79 -1.21 -18.94
N GLY A 320 0.98 -0.70 -18.01
CA GLY A 320 0.73 0.72 -17.84
C GLY A 320 2.03 1.49 -17.60
N LEU A 321 2.91 1.01 -16.73
CA LEU A 321 4.23 1.63 -16.52
C LEU A 321 5.08 1.65 -17.79
N LEU A 322 5.12 0.56 -18.55
CA LEU A 322 5.83 0.50 -19.83
C LEU A 322 5.29 1.53 -20.82
N LEU A 323 3.95 1.64 -20.92
CA LEU A 323 3.26 2.60 -21.78
C LEU A 323 3.40 4.04 -21.31
N SER A 324 3.67 4.28 -20.02
CA SER A 324 3.93 5.63 -19.48
C SER A 324 5.38 6.08 -19.73
N VAL A 325 6.34 5.18 -19.54
CA VAL A 325 7.78 5.49 -19.62
C VAL A 325 8.27 5.60 -21.07
N THR A 326 7.72 4.80 -21.98
CA THR A 326 8.12 4.84 -23.41
C THR A 326 7.90 6.21 -24.07
N PRO A 327 6.70 6.81 -24.04
CA PRO A 327 6.48 8.15 -24.60
C PRO A 327 7.22 9.25 -23.83
N LEU A 328 7.45 9.10 -22.52
CA LEU A 328 8.30 10.02 -21.75
C LEU A 328 9.71 10.08 -22.36
N ILE A 329 10.26 8.96 -22.83
CA ILE A 329 11.60 8.92 -23.46
C ILE A 329 11.59 9.46 -24.89
N MET A 330 10.48 9.31 -25.62
CA MET A 330 10.42 9.58 -27.05
C MET A 330 9.93 10.99 -27.38
N SER A 331 9.07 11.55 -26.54
CA SER A 331 8.27 12.73 -26.89
C SER A 331 8.46 13.91 -25.94
N VAL A 332 9.03 13.71 -24.73
CA VAL A 332 9.17 14.82 -23.77
C VAL A 332 10.17 15.84 -24.30
N SER A 333 9.69 17.06 -24.49
CA SER A 333 10.49 18.16 -25.02
C SER A 333 10.54 19.36 -24.07
N ASN A 334 9.50 19.53 -23.26
CA ASN A 334 9.37 20.65 -22.32
C ASN A 334 8.92 20.16 -20.93
N ALA A 335 9.13 21.01 -19.92
CA ALA A 335 8.71 20.76 -18.55
C ALA A 335 7.18 20.65 -18.39
N ASP A 336 6.40 21.38 -19.18
CA ASP A 336 4.93 21.38 -19.07
C ASP A 336 4.31 20.02 -19.43
N ASP A 337 4.91 19.30 -20.39
CA ASP A 337 4.47 17.96 -20.80
C ASP A 337 4.63 16.93 -19.67
N LEU A 338 5.53 17.20 -18.72
CA LEU A 338 5.87 16.28 -17.63
C LEU A 338 4.68 16.01 -16.71
N LEU A 339 3.72 16.95 -16.61
CA LEU A 339 2.59 16.81 -15.69
C LEU A 339 1.67 15.65 -16.11
N SER A 340 1.46 15.46 -17.41
CA SER A 340 0.72 14.32 -17.94
C SER A 340 1.40 12.99 -17.61
N TYR A 341 2.74 12.94 -17.66
CA TYR A 341 3.50 11.74 -17.30
C TYR A 341 3.45 11.45 -15.80
N SER A 342 3.41 12.47 -14.93
CA SER A 342 3.15 12.27 -13.50
C SER A 342 1.84 11.53 -13.25
N LEU A 343 0.77 11.91 -13.96
CA LEU A 343 -0.52 11.23 -13.87
C LEU A 343 -0.42 9.78 -14.37
N LEU A 344 0.20 9.57 -15.53
CA LEU A 344 0.34 8.25 -16.15
C LEU A 344 1.22 7.29 -15.35
N ILE A 345 2.22 7.76 -14.60
CA ILE A 345 3.05 6.92 -13.72
C ILE A 345 2.35 6.68 -12.37
N ALA A 346 1.52 7.62 -11.89
CA ALA A 346 0.77 7.45 -10.65
C ALA A 346 -0.28 6.33 -10.71
N ILE A 347 -0.88 6.08 -11.88
CA ILE A 347 -1.86 5.01 -12.09
C ILE A 347 -1.25 3.62 -11.81
N PRO A 348 -0.22 3.13 -12.52
CA PRO A 348 0.34 1.81 -12.25
C PRO A 348 0.89 1.69 -10.82
N TYR A 349 1.43 2.78 -10.27
CA TYR A 349 1.84 2.85 -8.86
C TYR A 349 0.67 2.58 -7.90
N GLY A 350 -0.48 3.22 -8.13
CA GLY A 350 -1.68 3.03 -7.33
C GLY A 350 -2.33 1.66 -7.50
N ILE A 351 -2.34 1.10 -8.71
CA ILE A 351 -2.80 -0.27 -8.96
C ILE A 351 -1.97 -1.27 -8.14
N ALA A 352 -0.65 -1.17 -8.23
CA ALA A 352 0.26 -2.08 -7.53
C ALA A 352 0.08 -1.99 -6.01
N PHE A 353 0.08 -0.79 -5.45
CA PHE A 353 -0.04 -0.61 -4.00
C PHE A 353 -1.45 -0.92 -3.46
N GLY A 354 -2.50 -0.70 -4.25
CA GLY A 354 -3.88 -0.95 -3.83
C GLY A 354 -4.29 -2.42 -3.88
N ILE A 355 -3.75 -3.20 -4.82
CA ILE A 355 -4.17 -4.59 -5.05
C ILE A 355 -3.20 -5.60 -4.45
N ALA A 356 -1.91 -5.30 -4.37
CA ALA A 356 -0.92 -6.24 -3.85
C ALA A 356 -1.23 -6.75 -2.42
N PRO A 357 -1.70 -5.91 -1.46
CA PRO A 357 -2.15 -6.41 -0.16
C PRO A 357 -3.28 -7.43 -0.28
N ALA A 358 -4.24 -7.20 -1.19
CA ALA A 358 -5.35 -8.11 -1.40
C ALA A 358 -4.89 -9.47 -1.94
N ILE A 359 -3.92 -9.50 -2.87
CA ILE A 359 -3.30 -10.74 -3.34
C ILE A 359 -2.58 -11.44 -2.18
N ILE A 360 -1.81 -10.72 -1.38
CA ILE A 360 -1.08 -11.32 -0.25
C ILE A 360 -2.03 -11.90 0.81
N SER A 361 -3.19 -11.29 1.03
CA SER A 361 -4.21 -11.83 1.94
C SER A 361 -4.86 -13.14 1.45
N GLU A 362 -4.73 -13.49 0.16
CA GLU A 362 -5.16 -14.80 -0.37
C GLU A 362 -4.21 -15.93 0.03
N PHE A 363 -2.96 -15.64 0.42
CA PHE A 363 -2.00 -16.60 0.97
C PHE A 363 -2.19 -16.88 2.47
N GLY A 364 -3.36 -16.56 3.02
CA GLY A 364 -3.67 -16.75 4.44
C GLY A 364 -3.82 -15.43 5.19
N THR A 365 -4.92 -15.29 5.91
CA THR A 365 -5.24 -14.08 6.68
C THR A 365 -4.44 -14.02 7.98
N LYS A 366 -4.14 -15.17 8.59
CA LYS A 366 -3.34 -15.26 9.83
C LYS A 366 -1.86 -14.90 9.62
N THR A 367 -1.33 -15.12 8.41
CA THR A 367 0.07 -14.86 8.04
C THR A 367 0.23 -13.60 7.20
N PHE A 368 -0.84 -12.82 7.02
CA PHE A 368 -0.87 -11.64 6.16
C PHE A 368 0.18 -10.61 6.58
N ALA A 369 0.23 -10.23 7.85
CA ALA A 369 1.17 -9.23 8.36
C ALA A 369 2.63 -9.57 7.99
N LYS A 370 3.03 -10.83 8.18
CA LYS A 370 4.37 -11.34 7.84
C LYS A 370 4.63 -11.34 6.34
N ASN A 371 3.69 -11.82 5.55
CA ASN A 371 3.83 -11.90 4.10
C ASN A 371 3.92 -10.48 3.48
N TRP A 372 3.05 -9.57 3.90
CA TRP A 372 3.05 -8.18 3.42
C TRP A 372 4.27 -7.40 3.93
N GLY A 373 4.67 -7.62 5.19
CA GLY A 373 5.87 -7.01 5.77
C GLY A 373 7.14 -7.31 4.97
N TRP A 374 7.32 -8.54 4.48
CA TRP A 374 8.42 -8.89 3.57
C TRP A 374 8.25 -8.26 2.18
N CYS A 375 7.03 -8.19 1.66
CA CYS A 375 6.76 -7.54 0.36
C CYS A 375 7.07 -6.04 0.37
N MET A 376 6.91 -5.37 1.52
CA MET A 376 7.23 -3.93 1.67
C MET A 376 8.73 -3.62 1.53
N CYS A 377 9.62 -4.61 1.60
CA CYS A 377 11.03 -4.42 1.30
C CYS A 377 11.29 -4.25 -0.21
N ALA A 378 10.44 -4.78 -1.10
CA ALA A 378 10.64 -4.68 -2.54
C ALA A 378 10.70 -3.24 -3.05
N PRO A 379 9.75 -2.35 -2.71
CA PRO A 379 9.83 -0.93 -3.09
C PRO A 379 11.10 -0.24 -2.60
N ALA A 380 11.58 -0.56 -1.39
CA ALA A 380 12.80 0.00 -0.81
C ALA A 380 14.05 -0.38 -1.61
N ILE A 381 14.16 -1.68 -1.92
CA ILE A 381 15.28 -2.22 -2.69
C ILE A 381 15.25 -1.64 -4.11
N GLY A 382 14.08 -1.63 -4.74
CA GLY A 382 13.88 -1.10 -6.08
C GLY A 382 14.22 0.39 -6.16
N SER A 383 13.68 1.21 -5.27
CA SER A 383 13.93 2.65 -5.30
C SER A 383 15.40 2.99 -5.09
N GLN A 384 16.09 2.31 -4.17
CA GLN A 384 17.51 2.56 -3.94
C GLN A 384 18.36 2.16 -5.15
N LEU A 385 18.07 1.00 -5.75
CA LEU A 385 18.79 0.53 -6.94
C LEU A 385 18.62 1.52 -8.11
N PHE A 386 17.38 1.91 -8.40
CA PHE A 386 17.10 2.82 -9.50
C PHE A 386 17.53 4.27 -9.22
N ASN A 387 17.53 4.73 -7.96
CA ASN A 387 18.05 6.06 -7.61
C ASN A 387 19.57 6.14 -7.77
N LEU A 388 20.30 5.10 -7.40
CA LEU A 388 21.74 5.01 -7.66
C LEU A 388 22.04 5.03 -9.16
N LEU A 389 21.24 4.28 -9.95
CA LEU A 389 21.32 4.31 -11.40
C LEU A 389 21.07 5.72 -11.96
N PHE A 390 20.01 6.40 -11.50
CA PHE A 390 19.69 7.77 -11.90
C PHE A 390 20.87 8.71 -11.64
N GLY A 391 21.41 8.70 -10.42
CA GLY A 391 22.54 9.54 -10.02
C GLY A 391 23.79 9.28 -10.86
N PHE A 392 24.10 8.01 -11.16
CA PHE A 392 25.24 7.65 -12.00
C PHE A 392 25.08 8.13 -13.45
N VAL A 393 23.91 7.91 -14.06
CA VAL A 393 23.60 8.35 -15.43
C VAL A 393 23.68 9.87 -15.52
N TYR A 394 23.05 10.57 -14.59
CA TYR A 394 23.05 12.04 -14.54
C TYR A 394 24.48 12.58 -14.40
N ALA A 395 25.27 12.06 -13.45
CA ALA A 395 26.65 12.52 -13.24
C ALA A 395 27.57 12.23 -14.43
N LYS A 396 27.37 11.11 -15.13
CA LYS A 396 28.12 10.78 -16.35
C LYS A 396 27.82 11.78 -17.46
N GLU A 397 26.55 12.12 -17.65
CA GLU A 397 26.13 13.06 -18.68
C GLU A 397 26.54 14.51 -18.35
N LEU A 398 26.45 14.92 -17.09
CA LEU A 398 26.93 16.20 -16.61
C LEU A 398 28.42 16.42 -16.95
N LYS A 399 29.26 15.41 -16.71
CA LYS A 399 30.69 15.44 -17.06
C LYS A 399 30.93 15.53 -18.57
N ARG A 400 30.04 14.96 -19.40
CA ARG A 400 30.10 15.05 -20.86
C ARG A 400 29.77 16.46 -21.35
N GLN A 401 28.79 17.11 -20.73
CA GLN A 401 28.34 18.46 -21.10
C GLN A 401 29.27 19.57 -20.57
N GLY A 402 30.03 19.31 -19.49
CA GLY A 402 31.03 20.24 -18.96
C GLY A 402 30.46 21.45 -18.22
N GLY A 403 29.28 21.31 -17.60
CA GLY A 403 28.59 22.36 -16.82
C GLY A 403 28.24 21.93 -15.39
N GLU A 404 27.58 22.83 -14.64
CA GLU A 404 27.08 22.57 -13.28
C GLU A 404 25.71 21.86 -13.27
N ILE A 405 24.93 22.04 -14.35
CA ILE A 405 23.59 21.46 -14.53
C ILE A 405 23.57 20.68 -15.83
N CYS A 406 22.89 19.53 -15.82
CA CYS A 406 22.72 18.68 -16.99
C CYS A 406 21.43 19.09 -17.71
N TYR A 407 21.50 19.36 -19.01
CA TYR A 407 20.34 19.76 -19.81
C TYR A 407 19.96 18.71 -20.84
N GLY A 408 18.67 18.64 -21.11
CA GLY A 408 18.07 17.77 -22.11
C GLY A 408 17.73 16.38 -21.58
N ILE A 409 17.10 15.62 -22.47
CA ILE A 409 16.58 14.28 -22.16
C ILE A 409 17.71 13.27 -21.86
N ASP A 410 18.89 13.46 -22.44
CA ASP A 410 20.03 12.56 -22.29
C ASP A 410 20.47 12.38 -20.83
N CYS A 411 20.20 13.37 -19.96
CA CYS A 411 20.49 13.36 -18.53
C CYS A 411 19.81 12.22 -17.76
N PHE A 412 18.66 11.75 -18.25
CA PHE A 412 17.87 10.71 -17.59
C PHE A 412 17.39 9.59 -18.52
N LYS A 413 17.50 9.77 -19.84
CA LYS A 413 17.05 8.81 -20.87
C LYS A 413 17.43 7.36 -20.57
N THR A 414 18.70 7.11 -20.24
CA THR A 414 19.20 5.74 -19.97
C THR A 414 18.49 5.10 -18.77
N THR A 415 18.24 5.87 -17.71
CA THR A 415 17.53 5.40 -16.52
C THR A 415 16.10 4.97 -16.87
N PHE A 416 15.39 5.77 -17.66
CA PHE A 416 14.04 5.46 -18.08
C PHE A 416 13.97 4.31 -19.10
N VAL A 417 14.97 4.16 -19.98
CA VAL A 417 15.09 2.98 -20.85
C VAL A 417 15.23 1.71 -20.01
N ILE A 418 16.07 1.71 -18.98
CA ILE A 418 16.21 0.58 -18.06
C ILE A 418 14.89 0.33 -17.30
N GLY A 419 14.17 1.39 -16.92
CA GLY A 419 12.82 1.29 -16.37
C GLY A 419 11.84 0.60 -17.30
N ALA A 420 11.82 0.97 -18.59
CA ALA A 420 10.98 0.32 -19.60
C ALA A 420 11.34 -1.16 -19.80
N VAL A 421 12.63 -1.51 -19.87
CA VAL A 421 13.08 -2.90 -19.97
C VAL A 421 12.68 -3.70 -18.72
N SER A 422 12.79 -3.10 -17.54
CA SER A 422 12.36 -3.72 -16.28
C SER A 422 10.85 -3.95 -16.24
N ALA A 423 10.05 -2.98 -16.69
CA ALA A 423 8.60 -3.11 -16.80
C ALA A 423 8.19 -4.20 -17.80
N CYS A 424 8.86 -4.28 -18.96
CA CYS A 424 8.68 -5.36 -19.93
C CYS A 424 9.00 -6.74 -19.31
N THR A 425 10.08 -6.82 -18.53
CA THR A 425 10.45 -8.05 -17.80
C THR A 425 9.35 -8.45 -16.81
N CYS A 426 8.78 -7.50 -16.06
CA CYS A 426 7.63 -7.76 -15.18
C CYS A 426 6.43 -8.32 -15.95
N VAL A 427 6.07 -7.74 -17.11
CA VAL A 427 4.97 -8.23 -17.95
C VAL A 427 5.20 -9.69 -18.34
N VAL A 428 6.41 -10.04 -18.79
CA VAL A 428 6.76 -11.42 -19.17
C VAL A 428 6.69 -12.37 -17.98
N VAL A 429 7.26 -12.00 -16.83
CA VAL A 429 7.26 -12.82 -15.61
C VAL A 429 5.84 -13.02 -15.09
N LEU A 430 5.02 -11.97 -15.06
CA LEU A 430 3.61 -12.07 -14.66
C LEU A 430 2.82 -12.96 -15.61
N SER A 431 3.00 -12.82 -16.93
CA SER A 431 2.38 -13.71 -17.91
C SER A 431 2.78 -15.18 -17.69
N ALA A 432 4.06 -15.44 -17.42
CA ALA A 432 4.55 -16.77 -17.11
C ALA A 432 3.93 -17.33 -15.81
N SER A 433 3.80 -16.52 -14.76
CA SER A 433 3.17 -16.93 -13.50
C SER A 433 1.67 -17.19 -13.66
N ILE A 434 0.95 -16.33 -14.39
CA ILE A 434 -0.47 -16.52 -14.72
C ILE A 434 -0.67 -17.83 -15.48
N TYR A 435 0.18 -18.10 -16.47
CA TYR A 435 0.10 -19.34 -17.26
C TYR A 435 0.41 -20.58 -16.42
N ARG A 436 1.52 -20.56 -15.66
CA ARG A 436 1.96 -21.71 -14.82
C ARG A 436 0.93 -22.10 -13.76
N LYS A 437 0.19 -21.13 -13.22
CA LYS A 437 -0.84 -21.35 -12.20
C LYS A 437 -2.25 -21.48 -12.79
N ALA A 438 -2.38 -21.51 -14.12
CA ALA A 438 -3.65 -21.58 -14.85
C ALA A 438 -4.67 -20.49 -14.43
N LEU A 439 -4.18 -19.30 -14.07
CA LEU A 439 -4.99 -18.15 -13.59
C LEU A 439 -5.62 -17.34 -14.74
N TYR A 440 -5.59 -17.88 -15.95
CA TYR A 440 -6.21 -17.28 -17.14
C TYR A 440 -7.66 -17.71 -17.33
N THR A 441 -8.11 -18.75 -16.63
CA THR A 441 -9.47 -19.27 -16.77
C THR A 441 -10.47 -18.32 -16.11
N VAL A 442 -11.36 -17.76 -16.93
CA VAL A 442 -12.43 -16.86 -16.53
C VAL A 442 -13.72 -17.67 -16.49
N TYR A 443 -14.38 -17.72 -15.33
CA TYR A 443 -15.68 -18.36 -15.18
C TYR A 443 -16.74 -17.28 -15.07
N LEU A 444 -17.58 -17.14 -16.10
CA LEU A 444 -18.80 -16.34 -15.97
C LEU A 444 -19.71 -17.10 -15.00
N LYS A 445 -19.90 -16.56 -13.80
CA LYS A 445 -20.95 -17.04 -12.92
C LYS A 445 -22.27 -16.51 -13.45
N ASP A 446 -23.08 -17.38 -14.03
CA ASP A 446 -24.48 -17.08 -14.31
C ASP A 446 -25.15 -16.76 -12.96
N TYR A 447 -25.61 -15.51 -12.82
CA TYR A 447 -26.23 -14.97 -11.61
C TYR A 447 -27.74 -15.16 -11.64
#